data_AF-A0A1U7YA45-F1
#
_entry.id   AF-A0A1U7YA45-F1
#
_cell.length_a   1.000
_cell.length_b   1.000
_cell.length_c   1.000
_cell.angle_alpha   90.00
_cell.angle_beta   90.00
_cell.angle_gamma   90.00
#
_symmetry.space_group_name_H-M   'P 1'
#
loop_
_entity.id
_entity.type
_entity.pdbx_description
1 polymer ?
#
loop_
_entity_poly.entity_id
_entity_poly.type
_entity_poly.pdbx_seq_one_letter_code
_entity_poly.pdbx_strand_id
1 'polypeptide(L)'
;MEQKMEEMEERMQQKLLEKLNAQKEKLLEELNAQKDAMEQDITMNDVTRLQRLNPDLRLDPDMLIFSARAHGEAASAQQGAIQPINRPSAGSNNQGGVDEEMERRRP
;
A
#
# COMPACT_ATOMS: atom_id res chain seq x y z
N MET A 1 -27.86 50.93 4.61
CA MET A 1 -26.73 50.73 5.56
C MET A 1 -26.60 49.25 5.89
N GLU A 2 -27.72 48.58 6.11
CA GLU A 2 -27.86 47.12 6.33
C GLU A 2 -27.22 46.25 5.23
N GLN A 3 -27.55 46.46 3.95
CA GLN A 3 -26.95 45.71 2.83
C GLN A 3 -25.42 45.79 2.77
N LYS A 4 -24.83 46.95 3.11
CA LYS A 4 -23.36 47.10 3.13
C LYS A 4 -22.71 46.34 4.28
N MET A 5 -23.44 46.12 5.37
CA MET A 5 -22.97 45.34 6.52
C MET A 5 -23.04 43.85 6.19
N GLU A 6 -24.13 43.42 5.55
CA GLU A 6 -24.33 42.05 5.08
C GLU A 6 -23.28 41.64 4.02
N GLU A 7 -23.02 42.48 3.01
CA GLU A 7 -21.95 42.24 2.02
C GLU A 7 -20.55 42.16 2.67
N MET A 8 -20.31 42.95 3.72
CA MET A 8 -19.03 42.92 4.45
C MET A 8 -18.88 41.63 5.25
N GLU A 9 -19.96 41.15 5.85
CA GLU A 9 -20.00 39.89 6.59
C GLU A 9 -19.80 38.69 5.65
N GLU A 10 -20.50 38.64 4.52
CA GLU A 10 -20.32 37.59 3.51
C GLU A 10 -18.87 37.54 3.00
N ARG A 11 -18.27 38.70 2.67
CA ARG A 11 -16.86 38.77 2.27
C ARG A 11 -15.91 38.28 3.37
N MET A 12 -16.23 38.58 4.63
CA MET A 12 -15.41 38.13 5.76
C MET A 12 -15.49 36.60 5.90
N GLN A 13 -16.70 36.03 5.82
CA GLN A 13 -16.93 34.59 5.85
C GLN A 13 -16.23 33.88 4.70
N GLN A 14 -16.34 34.42 3.48
CA GLN A 14 -15.66 33.87 2.30
C GLN A 14 -14.14 33.85 2.48
N LYS A 15 -13.55 34.95 2.96
CA LYS A 15 -12.10 35.04 3.21
C LYS A 15 -11.63 34.11 4.32
N LEU A 16 -12.47 33.86 5.33
CA LEU A 16 -12.17 32.89 6.38
C LEU A 16 -12.17 31.47 5.83
N LEU A 17 -13.15 31.12 5.00
CA LEU A 17 -13.26 29.82 4.36
C LEU A 17 -12.07 29.55 3.42
N GLU A 18 -11.70 30.54 2.61
CA GLU A 18 -10.54 30.46 1.71
C GLU A 18 -9.24 30.19 2.49
N LYS A 19 -9.02 30.91 3.59
CA LYS A 19 -7.86 30.67 4.46
C LYS A 19 -7.85 29.27 5.07
N LEU A 20 -9.01 28.78 5.49
CA LEU A 20 -9.13 27.45 6.09
C LEU A 20 -8.85 26.35 5.05
N ASN A 21 -9.33 26.53 3.83
CA ASN A 21 -9.02 25.62 2.72
C ASN A 21 -7.53 25.63 2.36
N ALA A 22 -6.91 26.81 2.27
CA ALA A 22 -5.48 26.92 2.00
C ALA A 22 -4.62 26.28 3.11
N GLN A 23 -5.03 26.43 4.38
CA GLN A 23 -4.35 25.77 5.50
C GLN A 23 -4.51 24.24 5.44
N LYS A 24 -5.71 23.76 5.09
CA LYS A 24 -5.96 22.32 4.93
C LYS A 24 -5.12 21.74 3.79
N GLU A 25 -5.05 22.42 2.66
CA GLU A 25 -4.26 21.97 1.50
C GLU A 25 -2.77 21.90 1.85
N LYS A 26 -2.24 22.95 2.49
CA LYS A 26 -0.85 22.97 2.96
C LYS A 26 -0.55 21.83 3.94
N LEU A 27 -1.45 21.56 4.88
CA LEU A 27 -1.30 20.46 5.83
C LEU A 27 -1.26 19.09 5.12
N LEU A 28 -2.11 18.91 4.11
CA LEU A 28 -2.12 17.67 3.32
C LEU A 28 -0.82 17.50 2.52
N GLU A 29 -0.30 18.58 1.94
CA GLU A 29 0.99 18.56 1.23
C GLU A 29 2.14 18.20 2.17
N GLU A 30 2.22 18.82 3.34
CA GLU A 30 3.24 18.51 4.36
C GLU A 30 3.15 17.06 4.84
N LEU A 31 1.93 16.54 5.04
CA LEU A 31 1.71 15.16 5.46
C LEU A 31 2.15 14.17 4.37
N ASN A 32 1.82 14.44 3.11
CA ASN A 32 2.26 13.60 1.99
C ASN A 32 3.79 13.61 1.85
N ALA A 33 4.42 14.78 1.94
CA ALA A 33 5.88 14.87 1.90
C ALA A 33 6.54 14.11 3.06
N GLN A 34 5.97 14.17 4.26
CA GLN A 34 6.45 13.41 5.41
C GLN A 34 6.27 11.91 5.22
N LYS A 35 5.11 11.48 4.71
CA LYS A 35 4.84 10.07 4.38
C LYS A 35 5.87 9.55 3.38
N ASP A 36 6.13 10.29 2.31
CA ASP A 36 7.08 9.87 1.27
C ASP A 36 8.50 9.77 1.83
N ALA A 37 8.90 10.70 2.70
CA ALA A 37 10.20 10.63 3.40
C ALA A 37 10.30 9.41 4.32
N MET A 38 9.24 9.09 5.07
CA MET A 38 9.19 7.90 5.92
C MET A 38 9.26 6.60 5.12
N GLU A 39 8.53 6.51 4.00
CA GLU A 39 8.57 5.36 3.12
C GLU A 39 9.97 5.13 2.55
N GLN A 40 10.66 6.20 2.14
CA GLN A 40 12.05 6.10 1.67
C GLN A 40 13.02 5.63 2.77
N ASP A 41 12.89 6.16 3.99
CA ASP A 41 13.76 5.77 5.11
C ASP A 41 13.60 4.29 5.48
N ILE A 42 12.35 3.82 5.58
CA ILE A 42 12.03 2.41 5.84
C ILE A 42 12.60 1.53 4.72
N THR A 43 12.38 1.92 3.46
CA THR A 43 12.89 1.20 2.29
C THR A 43 14.39 1.05 2.34
N MET A 44 15.11 2.15 2.59
CA MET A 44 16.57 2.14 2.63
C MET A 44 17.11 1.26 3.76
N ASN A 45 16.46 1.31 4.92
CA ASN A 45 16.80 0.46 6.05
C ASN A 45 16.61 -1.03 5.70
N ASP A 46 15.47 -1.39 5.11
CA ASP A 46 15.19 -2.78 4.73
C ASP A 46 16.13 -3.28 3.64
N VAL A 47 16.42 -2.46 2.61
CA VAL A 47 17.42 -2.75 1.58
C VAL A 47 18.78 -3.02 2.21
N THR A 48 19.23 -2.14 3.11
CA THR A 48 20.52 -2.28 3.80
C THR A 48 20.57 -3.57 4.62
N ARG A 49 19.49 -3.92 5.32
CA ARG A 49 19.42 -5.15 6.11
C ARG A 49 19.43 -6.39 5.21
N LEU A 50 18.71 -6.37 4.10
CA LEU A 50 18.69 -7.48 3.13
C LEU A 50 20.06 -7.70 2.48
N GLN A 51 20.75 -6.63 2.07
CA GLN A 51 22.10 -6.71 1.50
C GLN A 51 23.13 -7.24 2.52
N ARG A 52 22.97 -6.94 3.81
CA ARG A 52 23.83 -7.53 4.86
C ARG A 52 23.61 -9.04 5.00
N LEU A 53 22.38 -9.52 4.81
CA LEU A 53 22.06 -10.94 4.87
C LEU A 53 22.50 -11.69 3.60
N ASN A 54 22.43 -11.03 2.45
CA ASN A 54 22.88 -11.56 1.17
C ASN A 54 23.63 -10.47 0.38
N PRO A 55 24.97 -10.42 0.45
CA PRO A 55 25.77 -9.40 -0.24
C PRO A 55 25.64 -9.41 -1.76
N ASP A 56 25.28 -10.55 -2.35
CA ASP A 56 25.08 -10.70 -3.79
C ASP A 56 23.65 -10.33 -4.22
N LEU A 57 22.78 -9.93 -3.28
CA LEU A 57 21.42 -9.50 -3.57
C LEU A 57 21.41 -8.22 -4.41
N ARG A 58 20.89 -8.33 -5.62
CA ARG A 58 20.63 -7.20 -6.51
C ARG A 58 19.14 -6.93 -6.50
N LEU A 59 18.76 -5.74 -6.03
CA LEU A 59 17.39 -5.27 -6.04
C LEU A 59 17.18 -4.37 -7.26
N ASP A 60 16.08 -4.60 -7.97
CA ASP A 60 15.66 -3.72 -9.07
C ASP A 60 15.21 -2.37 -8.46
N PRO A 61 15.78 -1.23 -8.91
CA PRO A 61 15.33 0.09 -8.48
C PRO A 61 13.82 0.30 -8.63
N ASP A 62 13.18 -0.30 -9.64
CA ASP A 62 11.74 -0.14 -9.88
C ASP A 62 10.89 -0.87 -8.84
N MET A 63 11.42 -1.94 -8.22
CA MET A 63 10.78 -2.62 -7.09
C MET A 63 10.84 -1.82 -5.79
N LEU A 64 11.75 -0.85 -5.69
CA LEU A 64 11.95 0.00 -4.51
C LEU A 64 11.09 1.27 -4.54
N ILE A 65 10.35 1.49 -5.63
CA ILE A 65 9.40 2.59 -5.76
C ILE A 65 8.09 2.16 -5.09
N PHE A 66 7.97 2.43 -3.80
CA PHE A 66 6.68 2.44 -3.12
C PHE A 66 5.90 3.62 -3.69
N SER A 67 4.85 3.33 -4.43
CA SER A 67 4.28 4.25 -5.42
C SER A 67 3.77 5.57 -4.82
N ALA A 68 4.51 6.65 -5.08
CA ALA A 68 3.96 8.01 -5.19
C ALA A 68 3.03 8.17 -6.42
N ARG A 69 2.89 7.14 -7.28
CA ARG A 69 2.11 7.13 -8.53
C ARG A 69 0.87 6.23 -8.51
N ALA A 70 0.06 6.29 -7.46
CA ALA A 70 -1.36 5.90 -7.57
C ALA A 70 -2.23 7.00 -8.19
N HIS A 71 -1.66 7.87 -9.04
CA HIS A 71 -2.37 8.84 -9.86
C HIS A 71 -1.88 8.69 -11.31
N GLY A 72 -2.60 7.92 -12.13
CA GLY A 72 -2.56 8.13 -13.59
C GLY A 72 -2.39 6.93 -14.52
N GLU A 73 -2.05 5.72 -14.05
CA GLU A 73 -1.88 4.56 -14.96
C GLU A 73 -2.81 3.37 -14.69
N ALA A 74 -3.89 3.59 -13.93
CA ALA A 74 -4.98 2.61 -13.79
C ALA A 74 -6.05 2.73 -14.88
N ALA A 75 -5.80 3.46 -15.98
CA ALA A 75 -6.77 3.70 -17.04
C ALA A 75 -6.22 3.39 -18.44
N SER A 76 -5.62 2.20 -18.65
CA SER A 76 -5.62 1.59 -20.01
C SER A 76 -5.15 0.14 -20.12
N ALA A 77 -4.54 -0.49 -19.10
CA ALA A 77 -3.78 -1.74 -19.33
C ALA A 77 -4.19 -2.97 -18.50
N GLN A 78 -5.42 -3.05 -17.96
CA GLN A 78 -5.94 -4.30 -17.37
C GLN A 78 -7.41 -4.57 -17.74
N GLN A 79 -7.74 -4.50 -19.03
CA GLN A 79 -8.83 -5.30 -19.59
C GLN A 79 -8.20 -6.39 -20.45
N GLY A 80 -7.68 -7.43 -19.81
CA GLY A 80 -6.98 -8.51 -20.51
C GLY A 80 -6.85 -9.75 -19.64
N ALA A 81 -7.94 -10.52 -19.58
CA ALA A 81 -8.01 -11.92 -19.17
C ALA A 81 -7.39 -12.28 -17.79
N ILE A 82 -8.25 -12.29 -16.76
CA ILE A 82 -8.03 -13.16 -15.59
C ILE A 82 -8.10 -14.62 -16.10
N GLN A 83 -6.95 -15.19 -16.43
CA GLN A 83 -6.82 -16.62 -16.70
C GLN A 83 -6.84 -17.37 -15.36
N PRO A 84 -7.75 -18.33 -15.13
CA PRO A 84 -7.71 -19.15 -13.94
C PRO A 84 -6.42 -19.98 -13.93
N ILE A 85 -5.73 -19.98 -12.79
CA ILE A 85 -4.52 -20.75 -12.53
C ILE A 85 -4.81 -22.22 -12.84
N ASN A 86 -4.26 -22.73 -13.95
CA ASN A 86 -4.28 -24.15 -14.30
C ASN A 86 -3.52 -24.93 -13.23
N ARG A 87 -4.26 -25.48 -12.26
CA ARG A 87 -3.74 -26.45 -11.29
C ARG A 87 -3.55 -27.79 -12.01
N PRO A 88 -2.32 -28.32 -12.14
CA PRO A 88 -2.16 -29.68 -12.64
C PRO A 88 -2.76 -30.64 -11.60
N SER A 89 -3.76 -31.40 -12.04
CA SER A 89 -4.40 -32.44 -11.23
C SER A 89 -3.39 -33.57 -11.04
N ALA A 90 -2.68 -33.57 -9.92
CA ALA A 90 -1.91 -34.72 -9.48
C ALA A 90 -2.91 -35.81 -9.07
N GLY A 91 -3.25 -36.67 -10.02
CA GLY A 91 -3.82 -37.98 -9.70
C GLY A 91 -2.74 -38.84 -9.07
N SER A 92 -3.08 -39.57 -7.99
CA SER A 92 -2.74 -40.98 -7.78
C SER A 92 -2.77 -41.37 -6.30
N ASN A 93 -3.67 -42.32 -6.02
CA ASN A 93 -3.71 -43.36 -4.99
C ASN A 93 -3.46 -42.99 -3.51
N ASN A 94 -4.51 -43.16 -2.70
CA ASN A 94 -4.41 -43.59 -1.31
C ASN A 94 -5.09 -44.96 -1.23
N GLN A 95 -4.37 -46.04 -1.56
CA GLN A 95 -4.72 -47.39 -1.15
C GLN A 95 -3.60 -47.93 -0.25
N GLY A 96 -3.98 -48.42 0.95
CA GLY A 96 -3.11 -49.14 1.89
C GLY A 96 -2.49 -48.24 2.97
N GLY A 97 -2.61 -48.49 4.27
CA GLY A 97 -3.19 -49.61 5.00
C GLY A 97 -3.58 -49.14 6.40
N VAL A 98 -4.46 -49.89 7.02
CA VAL A 98 -4.88 -49.74 8.42
C VAL A 98 -3.69 -50.06 9.33
N ASP A 99 -3.15 -49.06 10.02
CA ASP A 99 -2.27 -49.30 11.18
C ASP A 99 -3.15 -49.68 12.37
N GLU A 100 -3.58 -50.95 12.41
CA GLU A 100 -3.92 -51.61 13.66
C GLU A 100 -2.62 -51.89 14.43
N GLU A 101 -2.68 -51.71 15.75
CA GLU A 101 -1.67 -52.08 16.73
C GLU A 101 -0.57 -51.05 17.05
N MET A 102 -0.97 -49.97 17.73
CA MET A 102 -0.10 -49.34 18.73
C MET A 102 -0.84 -49.16 20.05
N GLU A 103 -1.39 -50.26 20.59
CA GLU A 103 -1.87 -50.30 21.97
C GLU A 103 -0.75 -50.77 22.92
N ARG A 104 -0.04 -49.76 23.43
CA ARG A 104 0.35 -49.63 24.83
C ARG A 104 0.96 -50.87 25.51
N ARG A 105 2.28 -51.00 25.35
CA ARG A 105 3.14 -51.38 26.48
C ARG A 105 3.09 -50.30 27.56
N ARG A 106 2.62 -50.65 28.77
CA ARG A 106 3.08 -50.15 30.08
C ARG A 106 2.57 -51.09 31.19
N PRO A 107 3.24 -51.08 32.35
CA PRO A 107 4.48 -51.78 32.69
C PRO A 107 4.25 -53.21 33.21
#